data_AF-A0A0H2MC93-F1
#
_entry.id   AF-A0A0H2MC93-F1
#
_cell.length_a   1.000
_cell.length_b   1.000
_cell.length_c   1.000
_cell.angle_alpha   90.00
_cell.angle_beta   90.00
_cell.angle_gamma   90.00
#
_symmetry.space_group_name_H-M   'P 1'
#
loop_
_entity.id
_entity.type
_entity.pdbx_description
1 polymer ?
#
loop_
_entity_poly.entity_id
_entity_poly.type
_entity_poly.pdbx_seq_one_letter_code
_entity_poly.pdbx_strand_id
1 'polypeptide(L)'
;MRKTITKKLNIFNTLLISVSLLSSLASANDQKPALHDTSQKCTSDRYLQPIGQFAVDVYCDDALGTNISIVKLKFDAPIVGPYTTTRRTWQGGDWAFSITSFMWGTDKKSLYVATEGYNGTGKAYYLDVETQTIQEIWSMSSGDCGSVLKGMDKKTITLENIPCSGNKAQEVKLPIPTN
;
A
#
# COMPACT_ATOMS: atom_id res chain seq x y z
N MET A 1 -42.28 41.39 68.74
CA MET A 1 -42.58 41.84 67.36
C MET A 1 -41.35 41.67 66.47
N ARG A 2 -41.35 40.70 65.55
CA ARG A 2 -40.74 40.83 64.20
C ARG A 2 -41.04 39.58 63.37
N LYS A 3 -41.17 39.83 62.07
CA LYS A 3 -42.00 39.13 61.09
C LYS A 3 -41.37 37.85 60.52
N THR A 4 -42.29 36.97 60.15
CA THR A 4 -42.25 35.85 59.18
C THR A 4 -41.46 36.15 57.91
N ILE A 5 -40.67 35.18 57.41
CA ILE A 5 -40.47 34.94 55.97
C ILE A 5 -40.36 33.44 55.70
N THR A 6 -41.34 32.94 54.95
CA THR A 6 -41.46 31.61 54.35
C THR A 6 -40.62 31.54 53.08
N LYS A 7 -39.86 30.45 52.86
CA LYS A 7 -39.32 30.11 51.53
C LYS A 7 -39.73 28.70 51.15
N LYS A 8 -40.59 28.60 50.13
CA LYS A 8 -40.85 27.38 49.36
C LYS A 8 -39.64 27.10 48.47
N LEU A 9 -39.18 25.85 48.40
CA LEU A 9 -38.23 25.40 47.40
C LEU A 9 -38.87 24.24 46.63
N ASN A 10 -39.11 24.48 45.34
CA ASN A 10 -39.68 23.54 44.39
C ASN A 10 -38.55 22.93 43.54
N ILE A 11 -38.62 21.60 43.38
CA ILE A 11 -38.41 20.82 42.15
C ILE A 11 -37.06 20.98 41.44
N PHE A 12 -36.28 19.89 41.39
CA PHE A 12 -35.56 19.53 40.16
C PHE A 12 -35.57 18.01 39.98
N ASN A 13 -36.33 17.58 38.97
CA ASN A 13 -36.48 16.21 38.51
C ASN A 13 -35.22 15.84 37.70
N THR A 14 -34.40 14.92 38.19
CA THR A 14 -33.16 14.51 37.50
C THR A 14 -33.47 13.36 36.55
N LEU A 15 -33.61 13.67 35.26
CA LEU A 15 -33.75 12.70 34.18
C LEU A 15 -32.37 12.14 33.81
N LEU A 16 -32.06 10.93 34.25
CA LEU A 16 -30.86 10.17 33.86
C LEU A 16 -31.03 9.66 32.43
N ILE A 17 -30.43 10.36 31.46
CA ILE A 17 -30.28 9.88 30.08
C ILE A 17 -29.00 9.03 30.03
N SER A 18 -29.16 7.72 30.15
CA SER A 18 -28.09 6.75 29.89
C SER A 18 -27.83 6.66 28.38
N VAL A 19 -26.84 7.41 27.90
CA VAL A 19 -26.33 7.32 26.52
C VAL A 19 -25.49 6.05 26.43
N SER A 20 -26.08 4.99 25.91
CA SER A 20 -25.39 3.76 25.53
C SER A 20 -24.45 4.04 24.35
N LEU A 21 -23.19 4.33 24.64
CA LEU A 21 -22.10 4.34 23.67
C LEU A 21 -21.89 2.92 23.13
N LEU A 22 -22.61 2.59 22.05
CA LEU A 22 -22.31 1.44 21.21
C LEU A 22 -20.97 1.71 20.51
N SER A 23 -19.89 1.28 21.15
CA SER A 23 -18.56 1.24 20.56
C SER A 23 -18.58 0.26 19.39
N SER A 24 -18.71 0.78 18.17
CA SER A 24 -18.46 0.02 16.96
C SER A 24 -17.00 -0.43 16.96
N LEU A 25 -16.76 -1.67 17.35
CA LEU A 25 -15.52 -2.41 17.10
C LEU A 25 -15.44 -2.69 15.59
N ALA A 26 -15.26 -1.65 14.79
CA ALA A 26 -14.82 -1.82 13.42
C ALA A 26 -13.36 -2.26 13.49
N SER A 27 -13.11 -3.54 13.22
CA SER A 27 -11.76 -4.08 13.08
C SER A 27 -11.00 -3.27 12.02
N ALA A 28 -10.17 -2.34 12.47
CA ALA A 28 -9.47 -1.34 11.68
C ALA A 28 -8.26 -1.90 10.90
N ASN A 29 -8.37 -3.10 10.34
CA ASN A 29 -7.24 -3.78 9.68
C ASN A 29 -7.48 -4.19 8.22
N ASP A 30 -8.68 -4.03 7.66
CA ASP A 30 -8.91 -4.24 6.22
C ASP A 30 -8.70 -2.90 5.48
N GLN A 31 -7.44 -2.48 5.30
CA GLN A 31 -7.10 -1.37 4.41
C GLN A 31 -7.33 -1.80 2.96
N LYS A 32 -7.95 -0.92 2.15
CA LYS A 32 -8.00 -1.13 0.69
C LYS A 32 -6.56 -1.11 0.13
N PRO A 33 -6.20 -2.03 -0.78
CA PRO A 33 -4.93 -1.98 -1.48
C PRO A 33 -4.72 -0.63 -2.15
N ALA A 34 -3.53 -0.05 -2.00
CA ALA A 34 -3.18 1.23 -2.60
C ALA A 34 -2.40 0.98 -3.89
N LEU A 35 -3.14 0.85 -4.99
CA LEU A 35 -2.61 0.68 -6.34
C LEU A 35 -2.18 2.02 -6.91
N HIS A 36 -1.01 2.02 -7.55
CA HIS A 36 -0.51 3.10 -8.37
C HIS A 36 -0.12 2.57 -9.74
N ASP A 37 -0.75 3.10 -10.79
CA ASP A 37 -0.52 2.74 -12.20
C ASP A 37 0.33 3.82 -12.87
N THR A 38 1.55 3.47 -13.28
CA THR A 38 2.49 4.35 -13.97
C THR A 38 2.53 4.09 -15.47
N SER A 39 1.79 3.08 -15.98
CA SER A 39 1.83 2.63 -17.37
C SER A 39 1.31 3.66 -18.37
N GLN A 40 0.37 4.52 -17.94
CA GLN A 40 -0.22 5.55 -18.79
C GLN A 40 0.52 6.89 -18.69
N LYS A 41 0.96 7.24 -17.48
CA LYS A 41 1.64 8.49 -17.20
C LYS A 41 2.49 8.34 -15.95
N CYS A 42 3.79 8.57 -16.10
CA CYS A 42 4.67 8.68 -14.96
C CYS A 42 4.54 10.05 -14.28
N THR A 43 4.50 10.07 -12.96
CA THR A 43 4.64 11.28 -12.14
C THR A 43 5.66 11.00 -11.04
N SER A 44 6.75 11.77 -11.00
CA SER A 44 7.75 11.64 -9.94
C SER A 44 7.16 12.18 -8.64
N ASP A 45 6.98 11.32 -7.66
CA ASP A 45 6.40 11.66 -6.36
C ASP A 45 6.76 10.60 -5.30
N ARG A 46 6.40 10.87 -4.05
CA ARG A 46 6.49 9.95 -2.92
C ARG A 46 5.11 9.43 -2.53
N TYR A 47 4.92 8.11 -2.63
CA TYR A 47 3.68 7.43 -2.30
C TYR A 47 3.81 6.72 -0.95
N LEU A 48 3.16 7.28 0.07
CA LEU A 48 3.18 6.73 1.43
C LEU A 48 2.44 5.39 1.50
N GLN A 49 2.99 4.46 2.28
CA GLN A 49 2.26 3.28 2.69
C GLN A 49 1.10 3.68 3.63
N PRO A 50 -0.16 3.29 3.36
CA PRO A 50 -1.26 3.92 4.10
C PRO A 50 -1.36 3.52 5.58
N ILE A 51 -0.90 2.32 5.98
CA ILE A 51 -0.92 1.86 7.39
C ILE A 51 0.46 1.55 7.99
N GLY A 52 1.55 1.96 7.34
CA GLY A 52 2.89 1.57 7.79
C GLY A 52 3.93 2.68 7.75
N GLN A 53 5.20 2.29 7.76
CA GLN A 53 6.34 3.19 7.96
C GLN A 53 7.19 3.35 6.70
N PHE A 54 6.71 2.87 5.55
CA PHE A 54 7.42 2.90 4.29
C PHE A 54 6.79 3.87 3.29
N ALA A 55 7.56 4.22 2.26
CA ALA A 55 7.07 4.91 1.08
C ALA A 55 7.76 4.36 -0.17
N VAL A 56 7.09 4.50 -1.32
CA VAL A 56 7.70 4.32 -2.64
C VAL A 56 8.02 5.70 -3.19
N ASP A 57 9.28 5.94 -3.53
CA ASP A 57 9.67 7.10 -4.33
C ASP A 57 9.68 6.68 -5.80
N VAL A 58 8.96 7.42 -6.64
CA VAL A 58 8.89 7.21 -8.10
C VAL A 58 9.78 8.23 -8.80
N TYR A 59 10.59 7.75 -9.73
CA TYR A 59 11.47 8.55 -10.58
C TYR A 59 11.11 8.30 -12.05
N CYS A 60 10.61 9.33 -12.73
CA CYS A 60 10.38 9.28 -14.16
C CYS A 60 11.68 9.57 -14.91
N ASP A 61 12.26 8.55 -15.53
CA ASP A 61 13.41 8.66 -16.42
C ASP A 61 12.92 8.56 -17.86
N ASP A 62 13.30 9.53 -18.71
CA ASP A 62 12.86 9.60 -20.10
C ASP A 62 13.57 8.58 -21.01
N ALA A 63 14.69 8.01 -20.56
CA ALA A 63 15.46 7.00 -21.28
C ALA A 63 15.24 5.59 -20.75
N LEU A 64 15.10 5.42 -19.43
CA LEU A 64 15.06 4.11 -18.76
C LEU A 64 13.69 3.74 -18.18
N GLY A 65 12.67 4.57 -18.41
CA GLY A 65 11.31 4.35 -17.94
C GLY A 65 11.09 4.76 -16.49
N THR A 66 10.08 4.17 -15.84
CA THR A 66 9.73 4.54 -14.46
C THR A 66 10.52 3.71 -13.46
N ASN A 67 11.33 4.35 -12.63
CA ASN A 67 12.14 3.66 -11.62
C ASN A 67 11.59 3.94 -10.22
N ILE A 68 11.82 3.03 -9.28
CA ILE A 68 11.38 3.22 -7.89
C ILE A 68 12.48 2.97 -6.86
N SER A 69 12.28 3.52 -5.67
CA SER A 69 12.96 3.09 -4.45
C SER A 69 11.98 2.98 -3.29
N ILE A 70 12.32 2.18 -2.28
CA ILE A 70 11.51 2.00 -1.07
C ILE A 70 12.24 2.64 0.10
N VAL A 71 11.58 3.57 0.79
CA VAL A 71 12.18 4.36 1.87
C VAL A 71 11.50 4.05 3.20
N LYS A 72 12.29 3.72 4.23
CA LYS A 72 11.81 3.64 5.62
C LYS A 72 11.77 5.03 6.25
N LEU A 73 10.57 5.49 6.60
CA LEU A 73 10.30 6.84 7.09
C LEU A 73 10.52 6.98 8.60
N LYS A 74 10.22 5.93 9.36
CA LYS A 74 10.29 5.91 10.83
C LYS A 74 11.10 4.72 11.30
N PHE A 75 11.73 4.88 12.46
CA PHE A 75 12.52 3.85 13.11
C PHE A 75 12.00 3.66 14.52
N ASP A 76 11.69 2.42 14.86
CA ASP A 76 11.44 2.02 16.22
C ASP A 76 12.77 1.71 16.92
N ALA A 77 12.83 1.94 18.24
CA ALA A 77 13.99 1.62 19.07
C ALA A 77 13.74 0.29 19.81
N PRO A 78 14.70 -0.66 19.83
CA PRO A 78 15.99 -0.63 19.13
C PRO A 78 15.84 -0.79 17.61
N ILE A 79 16.78 -0.24 16.85
CA ILE A 79 16.81 -0.39 15.38
C ILE A 79 17.22 -1.83 15.05
N VAL A 80 16.31 -2.56 14.41
CA VAL A 80 16.51 -3.95 13.97
C VAL A 80 16.19 -4.06 12.48
N GLY A 81 16.92 -4.94 11.78
CA GLY A 81 16.70 -5.26 10.37
C GLY A 81 17.67 -4.56 9.41
N PRO A 82 17.40 -4.61 8.10
CA PRO A 82 18.34 -4.13 7.07
C PRO A 82 18.38 -2.60 6.92
N TYR A 83 17.39 -1.90 7.48
CA TYR A 83 17.34 -0.43 7.49
C TYR A 83 18.07 0.13 8.70
N THR A 84 18.86 1.18 8.49
CA THR A 84 19.54 1.94 9.55
C THR A 84 19.33 3.44 9.35
N THR A 85 19.76 4.25 10.32
CA THR A 85 19.66 5.72 10.20
C THR A 85 20.38 6.28 8.98
N THR A 86 21.47 5.63 8.55
CA THR A 86 22.27 5.97 7.37
C THR A 86 21.90 5.17 6.11
N ARG A 87 21.13 4.08 6.25
CA ARG A 87 20.65 3.23 5.15
C ARG A 87 19.13 3.12 5.21
N ARG A 88 18.45 4.17 4.75
CA ARG A 88 16.97 4.26 4.78
C ARG A 88 16.29 3.82 3.49
N THR A 89 17.04 3.77 2.39
CA THR A 89 16.53 3.49 1.07
C THR A 89 16.95 2.09 0.65
N TRP A 90 15.97 1.34 0.17
CA TRP A 90 16.17 0.10 -0.55
C TRP A 90 15.86 0.35 -2.02
N GLN A 91 16.89 0.19 -2.84
CA GLN A 91 16.84 0.40 -4.28
C GLN A 91 17.81 -0.59 -4.91
N GLY A 92 17.51 -0.99 -6.14
CA GLY A 92 18.37 -1.87 -6.93
C GLY A 92 17.80 -3.27 -7.06
N GLY A 93 18.11 -3.90 -8.19
CA GLY A 93 17.52 -5.14 -8.65
C GLY A 93 16.40 -4.92 -9.66
N ASP A 94 16.06 -5.98 -10.38
CA ASP A 94 15.16 -6.00 -11.52
C ASP A 94 13.74 -5.47 -11.24
N TRP A 95 13.29 -5.55 -9.98
CA TRP A 95 11.99 -5.04 -9.55
C TRP A 95 11.90 -3.52 -9.53
N ALA A 96 13.03 -2.82 -9.46
CA ALA A 96 13.07 -1.37 -9.26
C ALA A 96 13.13 -0.57 -10.56
N PHE A 97 13.27 -1.25 -11.71
CA PHE A 97 13.52 -0.63 -13.01
C PHE A 97 12.36 -0.82 -13.98
N SER A 98 12.05 0.25 -14.72
CA SER A 98 10.95 0.34 -15.67
C SER A 98 9.66 -0.34 -15.21
N ILE A 99 9.16 0.12 -14.07
CA ILE A 99 7.90 -0.33 -13.50
C ILE A 99 6.72 0.23 -14.28
N THR A 100 5.65 -0.56 -14.34
CA THR A 100 4.36 -0.14 -14.91
C THR A 100 3.33 0.15 -13.83
N SER A 101 3.52 -0.42 -12.64
CA SER A 101 2.63 -0.23 -11.49
C SER A 101 3.24 -0.81 -10.23
N PHE A 102 2.76 -0.32 -9.09
CA PHE A 102 3.00 -0.96 -7.80
C PHE A 102 1.75 -0.88 -6.93
N MET A 103 1.67 -1.74 -5.92
CA MET A 103 0.54 -1.79 -5.01
C MET A 103 0.97 -2.18 -3.62
N TRP A 104 0.64 -1.36 -2.62
CA TRP A 104 0.75 -1.76 -1.23
C TRP A 104 -0.25 -2.86 -0.92
N GLY A 105 0.21 -3.91 -0.25
CA GLY A 105 -0.65 -4.94 0.31
C GLY A 105 -1.56 -4.41 1.42
N THR A 106 -2.35 -5.31 1.99
CA THR A 106 -3.26 -4.99 3.11
C THR A 106 -2.59 -5.09 4.47
N ASP A 107 -1.28 -5.34 4.51
CA ASP A 107 -0.47 -5.40 5.73
C ASP A 107 0.55 -4.25 5.78
N LYS A 108 1.48 -4.31 6.74
CA LYS A 108 2.50 -3.26 6.96
C LYS A 108 3.82 -3.50 6.23
N LYS A 109 3.94 -4.54 5.40
CA LYS A 109 5.24 -4.95 4.84
C LYS A 109 5.23 -5.41 3.38
N SER A 110 4.08 -5.71 2.83
CA SER A 110 3.93 -6.27 1.48
C SER A 110 3.84 -5.15 0.44
N LEU A 111 4.71 -5.21 -0.56
CA LEU A 111 4.64 -4.39 -1.77
C LEU A 111 4.67 -5.29 -3.01
N TYR A 112 3.77 -5.03 -3.94
CA TYR A 112 3.75 -5.68 -5.24
C TYR A 112 4.23 -4.71 -6.31
N VAL A 113 5.04 -5.18 -7.25
CA VAL A 113 5.57 -4.34 -8.34
C VAL A 113 5.48 -5.11 -9.65
N ALA A 114 5.00 -4.46 -10.70
CA ALA A 114 5.03 -4.99 -12.07
C ALA A 114 5.96 -4.14 -12.94
N THR A 115 6.66 -4.80 -13.86
CA THR A 115 7.62 -4.18 -14.78
C THR A 115 7.19 -4.38 -16.24
N GLU A 116 7.58 -3.46 -17.11
CA GLU A 116 7.41 -3.63 -18.56
C GLU A 116 8.43 -4.64 -19.11
N GLY A 117 8.17 -5.16 -20.31
CA GLY A 117 9.03 -6.14 -20.96
C GLY A 117 10.19 -5.56 -21.76
N TYR A 118 10.16 -4.26 -22.12
CA TYR A 118 11.16 -3.67 -23.00
C TYR A 118 12.41 -3.18 -22.26
N ASN A 119 12.28 -2.18 -21.37
CA ASN A 119 13.40 -1.74 -20.52
C ASN A 119 13.43 -2.44 -19.16
N GLY A 120 12.31 -3.04 -18.75
CA GLY A 120 12.17 -3.79 -17.51
C GLY A 120 12.41 -5.28 -17.71
N THR A 121 11.82 -6.10 -16.83
CA THR A 121 11.97 -7.56 -16.88
C THR A 121 10.72 -8.31 -17.30
N GLY A 122 9.61 -7.61 -17.54
CA GLY A 122 8.33 -8.23 -17.88
C GLY A 122 7.78 -9.13 -16.76
N LYS A 123 8.17 -8.87 -15.52
CA LYS A 123 7.82 -9.67 -14.34
C LYS A 123 6.96 -8.88 -13.37
N ALA A 124 6.28 -9.63 -12.51
CA ALA A 124 5.68 -9.12 -11.28
C ALA A 124 6.39 -9.72 -10.07
N TYR A 125 6.60 -8.87 -9.06
CA TYR A 125 7.35 -9.16 -7.85
C TYR A 125 6.49 -8.93 -6.62
N TYR A 126 6.69 -9.78 -5.63
CA TYR A 126 6.36 -9.54 -4.23
C TYR A 126 7.61 -9.13 -3.48
N LEU A 127 7.50 -8.09 -2.65
CA LEU A 127 8.57 -7.56 -1.82
C LEU A 127 8.09 -7.54 -0.37
N ASP A 128 8.84 -8.20 0.52
CA ASP A 128 8.73 -7.94 1.96
C ASP A 128 9.68 -6.78 2.29
N VAL A 129 9.10 -5.59 2.42
CA VAL A 129 9.87 -4.36 2.59
C VAL A 129 10.48 -4.23 3.98
N GLU A 130 10.09 -5.06 4.96
CA GLU A 130 10.75 -5.06 6.26
C GLU A 130 12.07 -5.84 6.20
N THR A 131 12.07 -6.98 5.51
CA THR A 131 13.23 -7.87 5.40
C THR A 131 14.08 -7.66 4.15
N GLN A 132 13.65 -6.78 3.23
CA GLN A 132 14.27 -6.57 1.91
C GLN A 132 14.38 -7.88 1.10
N THR A 133 13.35 -8.72 1.16
CA THR A 133 13.30 -9.96 0.37
C THR A 133 12.44 -9.78 -0.87
N ILE A 134 12.80 -10.49 -1.93
CA ILE A 134 12.20 -10.39 -3.26
C ILE A 134 11.74 -11.77 -3.67
N GLN A 135 10.52 -11.87 -4.19
CA GLN A 135 9.99 -13.06 -4.82
C GLN A 135 9.38 -12.70 -6.16
N GLU A 136 9.80 -13.38 -7.23
CA GLU A 136 9.07 -13.36 -8.49
C GLU A 136 7.77 -14.14 -8.30
N ILE A 137 6.64 -13.50 -8.62
CA ILE A 137 5.31 -14.11 -8.50
C ILE A 137 4.68 -14.39 -9.85
N TRP A 138 5.21 -13.78 -10.92
CA TRP A 138 4.78 -14.00 -12.30
C TRP A 138 5.80 -13.44 -13.29
N SER A 139 5.88 -14.06 -14.47
CA SER A 139 6.67 -13.62 -15.61
C SER A 139 5.85 -13.70 -16.89
N MET A 140 6.10 -12.74 -17.78
CA MET A 140 5.47 -12.69 -19.09
C MET A 140 5.91 -13.86 -19.99
N SER A 141 5.05 -14.23 -20.93
CA SER A 141 5.39 -15.20 -21.96
C SER A 141 6.05 -14.52 -23.16
N SER A 142 6.65 -15.31 -24.06
CA SER A 142 7.17 -14.78 -25.31
C SER A 142 6.05 -14.14 -26.14
N GLY A 143 6.24 -12.88 -26.55
CA GLY A 143 5.26 -12.09 -27.31
C GLY A 143 4.46 -11.09 -26.47
N ASP A 144 4.69 -11.05 -25.16
CA ASP A 144 4.12 -10.06 -24.25
C ASP A 144 5.08 -8.88 -24.03
N CYS A 145 4.51 -7.71 -23.73
CA CYS A 145 5.20 -6.43 -23.62
C CYS A 145 5.26 -5.89 -22.19
N GLY A 146 4.63 -6.57 -21.23
CA GLY A 146 4.66 -6.19 -19.82
C GLY A 146 3.40 -6.61 -19.09
N SER A 147 3.33 -6.21 -17.81
CA SER A 147 2.13 -6.42 -16.99
C SER A 147 1.76 -5.17 -16.23
N VAL A 148 0.51 -5.04 -15.78
CA VAL A 148 0.03 -3.94 -14.93
C VAL A 148 -0.82 -4.52 -13.81
N LEU A 149 -0.51 -4.20 -12.56
CA LEU A 149 -1.32 -4.56 -11.40
C LEU A 149 -2.68 -3.85 -11.48
N LYS A 150 -3.76 -4.58 -11.20
CA LYS A 150 -5.14 -4.04 -11.22
C LYS A 150 -5.81 -4.02 -9.87
N GLY A 151 -5.31 -4.80 -8.92
CA GLY A 151 -5.84 -4.82 -7.56
C GLY A 151 -5.51 -6.12 -6.86
N MET A 152 -6.05 -6.29 -5.66
CA MET A 152 -6.04 -7.56 -4.95
C MET A 152 -7.30 -7.70 -4.10
N ASP A 153 -7.64 -8.93 -3.78
CA ASP A 153 -8.61 -9.28 -2.75
C ASP A 153 -7.92 -10.01 -1.60
N LYS A 154 -8.68 -10.73 -0.75
CA LYS A 154 -8.13 -11.42 0.42
C LYS A 154 -7.25 -12.63 0.09
N LYS A 155 -7.27 -13.10 -1.17
CA LYS A 155 -6.61 -14.35 -1.59
C LYS A 155 -5.74 -14.18 -2.82
N THR A 156 -6.06 -13.21 -3.67
CA THR A 156 -5.46 -13.09 -4.99
C THR A 156 -5.05 -11.66 -5.33
N ILE A 157 -3.99 -11.57 -6.13
CA ILE A 157 -3.56 -10.37 -6.82
C ILE A 157 -4.03 -10.49 -8.27
N THR A 158 -4.62 -9.42 -8.79
CA THR A 158 -5.02 -9.33 -10.18
C THR A 158 -4.01 -8.48 -10.94
N LEU A 159 -3.48 -9.03 -12.03
CA LEU A 159 -2.66 -8.31 -12.99
C LEU A 159 -3.25 -8.44 -14.39
N GLU A 160 -2.97 -7.47 -15.26
CA GLU A 160 -3.19 -7.58 -16.69
C GLU A 160 -1.85 -7.82 -17.39
N ASN A 161 -1.78 -8.88 -18.19
CA ASN A 161 -0.70 -9.11 -19.14
C ASN A 161 -1.01 -8.38 -20.44
N ILE A 162 -0.03 -7.64 -20.97
CA ILE A 162 -0.19 -6.79 -22.16
C ILE A 162 0.55 -7.46 -23.33
N PRO A 163 -0.16 -7.99 -24.34
CA PRO A 163 0.47 -8.55 -25.53
C PRO A 163 1.13 -7.46 -26.38
N CYS A 164 2.28 -7.74 -26.97
CA CYS A 164 2.91 -6.83 -27.92
C CYS A 164 2.14 -6.69 -29.24
N SER A 165 1.33 -7.68 -29.59
CA SER A 165 0.60 -7.75 -30.86
C SER A 165 -0.57 -6.76 -30.98
N GLY A 166 -0.83 -5.94 -29.95
CA GLY A 166 -2.01 -5.07 -29.87
C GLY A 166 -3.32 -5.84 -29.58
N ASN A 167 -3.22 -7.13 -29.27
CA ASN A 167 -4.35 -7.92 -28.78
C ASN A 167 -4.81 -7.43 -27.41
N LYS A 168 -6.04 -7.79 -27.03
CA LYS A 168 -6.62 -7.42 -25.74
C LYS A 168 -5.76 -7.95 -24.58
N ALA A 169 -5.53 -7.10 -23.59
CA ALA A 169 -4.88 -7.48 -22.33
C ALA A 169 -5.62 -8.65 -21.66
N GLN A 170 -4.85 -9.54 -21.03
CA GLN A 170 -5.37 -10.74 -20.38
C GLN A 170 -5.25 -10.61 -18.87
N GLU A 171 -6.36 -10.81 -18.16
CA GLU A 171 -6.35 -10.83 -16.70
C GLU A 171 -5.73 -12.14 -16.20
N VAL A 172 -4.79 -12.03 -15.27
CA VAL A 172 -4.17 -13.13 -14.55
C VAL A 172 -4.39 -12.92 -13.06
N LYS A 173 -4.86 -13.98 -12.38
CA LYS A 173 -5.02 -14.00 -10.92
C LYS A 173 -3.95 -14.86 -10.30
N LEU A 174 -3.17 -14.27 -9.40
CA LEU A 174 -2.11 -14.95 -8.67
C LEU A 174 -2.52 -15.10 -7.21
N PRO A 175 -2.21 -16.23 -6.55
CA PRO A 175 -2.37 -16.31 -5.11
C PRO A 175 -1.44 -15.31 -4.41
N ILE A 176 -1.90 -14.73 -3.29
CA ILE A 176 -1.03 -13.95 -2.41
C ILE A 176 0.06 -14.87 -1.86
N PRO A 177 1.36 -14.52 -1.99
CA PRO A 177 2.44 -15.33 -1.43
C PRO A 177 2.31 -15.48 0.09
N THR A 178 2.50 -16.70 0.57
CA THR A 178 2.63 -16.98 2.01
C THR A 178 4.12 -17.04 2.34
N ASN A 179 4.61 -16.05 3.09
CA ASN A 179 5.94 -16.10 3.72
C ASN A 179 5.97 -17.10 4.88
#